data_AF-A0A367LXD8-F1
#
_entry.id   AF-A0A367LXD8-F1
#
_cell.length_a   1.000
_cell.length_b   1.000
_cell.length_c   1.000
_cell.angle_alpha   90.00
_cell.angle_beta   90.00
_cell.angle_gamma   90.00
#
_symmetry.space_group_name_H-M   'P 1'
#
loop_
_entity.id
_entity.type
_entity.pdbx_description
1 polymer ?
#
loop_
_entity_poly.entity_id
_entity_poly.type
_entity_poly.pdbx_seq_one_letter_code
_entity_poly.pdbx_strand_id
1 'polypeptide(L)'
;HQDYLSANRLVEAARERAAEIEREAHEVYQEQKRLGWEAGLEEARLRQAGLIQETLLRCNRYYRQVDRQLGEVVLQAVRKVLRHYDAVELTLAATREALALVSNQKQVILHVQPEQLAAVREQVARVLKDFPEVGYLEVV
;
A
#
# COMPACT_ATOMS: atom_id res chain seq x y z
N HIS A 1 -85.39 4.90 32.26
CA HIS A 1 -84.52 3.71 32.40
C HIS A 1 -83.94 3.20 31.07
N GLN A 2 -84.69 3.21 29.95
CA GLN A 2 -84.19 2.77 28.63
C GLN A 2 -83.05 3.64 28.06
N ASP A 3 -83.09 4.97 28.21
CA ASP A 3 -82.06 5.86 27.66
C ASP A 3 -80.70 5.76 28.37
N TYR A 4 -80.70 5.43 29.67
CA TYR A 4 -79.46 5.18 30.42
C TYR A 4 -78.76 3.88 29.97
N LEU A 5 -79.55 2.88 29.54
CA LEU A 5 -79.01 1.63 29.02
C LEU A 5 -78.39 1.79 27.62
N SER A 6 -78.91 2.71 26.79
CA SER A 6 -78.33 3.00 25.46
C SER A 6 -77.07 3.86 25.55
N ALA A 7 -77.05 4.86 26.44
CA ALA A 7 -75.86 5.68 26.69
C ALA A 7 -74.69 4.84 27.22
N ASN A 8 -74.93 3.93 28.17
CA ASN A 8 -73.89 3.02 28.66
C ASN A 8 -73.34 2.10 27.56
N ARG A 9 -74.20 1.56 26.67
CA ARG A 9 -73.72 0.75 25.54
C ARG A 9 -72.83 1.54 24.58
N LEU A 10 -73.11 2.82 24.37
CA LEU A 10 -72.30 3.67 23.50
C LEU A 10 -70.93 3.98 24.12
N VAL A 11 -70.87 4.21 25.43
CA VAL A 11 -69.61 4.38 26.17
C VAL A 11 -68.78 3.09 26.16
N GLU A 12 -69.40 1.92 26.37
CA GLU A 12 -68.70 0.64 26.31
C GLU A 12 -68.15 0.37 24.90
N ALA A 13 -68.93 0.60 23.84
CA ALA A 13 -68.45 0.47 22.47
C ALA A 13 -67.29 1.44 22.14
N ALA A 14 -67.33 2.66 22.67
CA ALA A 14 -66.23 3.62 22.52
C ALA A 14 -64.96 3.18 23.25
N ARG A 15 -65.09 2.56 24.43
CA ARG A 15 -63.97 2.00 25.21
C ARG A 15 -63.35 0.79 24.52
N GLU A 16 -64.17 -0.11 24.01
CA GLU A 16 -63.72 -1.26 23.23
C GLU A 16 -62.95 -0.77 21.99
N ARG A 17 -63.48 0.21 21.26
CA ARG A 17 -62.80 0.76 20.09
C ARG A 17 -61.49 1.47 20.44
N ALA A 18 -61.44 2.20 21.54
CA ALA A 18 -60.21 2.83 22.02
C ALA A 18 -59.15 1.78 22.38
N ALA A 19 -59.54 0.71 23.08
CA ALA A 19 -58.65 -0.39 23.43
C ALA A 19 -58.12 -1.13 22.18
N GLU A 20 -58.97 -1.31 21.16
CA GLU A 20 -58.53 -1.86 19.87
C GLU A 20 -57.47 -0.98 19.20
N ILE A 21 -57.70 0.33 19.14
CA ILE A 21 -56.76 1.28 18.53
C ILE A 21 -55.43 1.29 19.28
N GLU A 22 -55.45 1.28 20.62
CA GLU A 22 -54.22 1.23 21.43
C GLU A 22 -53.44 -0.06 21.18
N ARG A 23 -54.13 -1.20 21.09
CA ARG A 23 -53.51 -2.49 20.77
C ARG A 23 -52.89 -2.48 19.37
N GLU A 24 -53.63 -2.04 18.36
CA GLU A 24 -53.14 -1.94 16.97
C GLU A 24 -51.92 -1.00 16.89
N ALA A 25 -51.98 0.16 17.56
CA ALA A 25 -50.86 1.10 17.62
C ALA A 25 -49.63 0.48 18.29
N HIS A 26 -49.82 -0.32 19.35
CA HIS A 26 -48.72 -1.02 20.01
C HIS A 26 -48.09 -2.06 19.09
N GLU A 27 -48.89 -2.86 18.39
CA GLU A 27 -48.42 -3.87 17.44
C GLU A 27 -47.61 -3.23 16.31
N VAL A 28 -48.14 -2.16 15.70
CA VAL A 28 -47.43 -1.40 14.66
C VAL A 28 -46.13 -0.82 15.20
N TYR A 29 -46.13 -0.25 16.41
CA TYR A 29 -44.92 0.29 17.03
C TYR A 29 -43.84 -0.78 17.23
N GLN A 30 -44.19 -1.95 17.75
CA GLN A 30 -43.22 -3.03 17.97
C GLN A 30 -42.65 -3.54 16.64
N GLU A 31 -43.50 -3.67 15.62
CA GLU A 31 -43.04 -4.11 14.30
C GLU A 31 -42.10 -3.10 13.66
N GLN A 32 -42.44 -1.81 13.69
CA GLN A 32 -41.55 -0.75 13.18
C GLN A 32 -40.23 -0.67 13.97
N LYS A 33 -40.27 -0.89 15.29
CA LYS A 33 -39.06 -0.95 16.13
C LYS A 33 -38.16 -2.12 15.71
N ARG A 34 -38.73 -3.29 15.44
CA ARG A 34 -38.01 -4.47 14.96
C ARG A 34 -37.37 -4.21 13.59
N LEU A 35 -38.15 -3.68 12.64
CA LEU A 35 -37.68 -3.35 11.30
C LEU A 35 -36.56 -2.31 11.33
N GLY A 36 -36.72 -1.24 12.12
CA GLY A 36 -35.69 -0.21 12.29
C GLY A 36 -34.40 -0.76 12.91
N TRP A 37 -34.51 -1.68 13.87
CA TRP A 37 -33.35 -2.35 14.46
C TRP A 37 -32.60 -3.22 13.44
N GLU A 38 -33.32 -4.02 12.65
CA GLU A 38 -32.74 -4.86 11.60
C GLU A 38 -32.06 -4.03 10.52
N ALA A 39 -32.73 -2.99 10.03
CA ALA A 39 -32.16 -2.06 9.05
C ALA A 39 -30.91 -1.34 9.58
N GLY A 40 -30.96 -0.88 10.83
CA GLY A 40 -29.81 -0.23 11.48
C GLY A 40 -28.61 -1.17 11.64
N LEU A 41 -28.86 -2.44 11.95
CA LEU A 41 -27.81 -3.46 12.05
C LEU A 41 -27.16 -3.76 10.70
N GLU A 42 -27.96 -3.85 9.63
CA GLU A 42 -27.45 -4.04 8.28
C GLU A 42 -26.62 -2.84 7.81
N GLU A 43 -27.13 -1.63 8.01
CA GLU A 43 -26.42 -0.39 7.66
C GLU A 43 -25.10 -0.27 8.46
N ALA A 44 -25.11 -0.60 9.75
CA ALA A 44 -23.90 -0.62 10.58
C ALA A 44 -22.85 -1.61 10.06
N ARG A 45 -23.27 -2.82 9.65
CA ARG A 45 -22.38 -3.83 9.06
C ARG A 45 -21.75 -3.34 7.76
N LEU A 46 -22.54 -2.72 6.88
CA LEU A 46 -22.05 -2.16 5.62
C LEU A 46 -21.04 -1.02 5.87
N ARG A 47 -21.36 -0.10 6.79
CA ARG A 47 -20.44 0.97 7.20
C ARG A 47 -19.13 0.42 7.76
N GLN A 48 -19.21 -0.59 8.63
CA GLN A 48 -18.04 -1.22 9.21
C GLN A 48 -17.14 -1.86 8.15
N ALA A 49 -17.73 -2.60 7.19
CA ALA A 49 -16.99 -3.18 6.08
C ALA A 49 -16.28 -2.10 5.24
N GLY A 50 -16.97 -0.99 4.97
CA GLY A 50 -16.40 0.17 4.28
C GLY A 50 -15.20 0.77 5.02
N LEU A 51 -15.33 1.00 6.33
CA LEU A 51 -14.25 1.53 7.17
C LEU A 51 -13.03 0.62 7.20
N ILE A 52 -13.23 -0.70 7.30
CA ILE A 52 -12.14 -1.67 7.25
C ILE A 52 -11.42 -1.59 5.91
N GLN A 53 -12.16 -1.59 4.80
CA GLN A 53 -11.59 -1.52 3.46
C GLN A 53 -10.82 -0.21 3.24
N GLU A 54 -11.38 0.92 3.63
CA GLU A 54 -10.72 2.23 3.54
C GLU A 54 -9.42 2.26 4.34
N THR A 55 -9.45 1.71 5.56
CA THR A 55 -8.29 1.64 6.44
C THR A 55 -7.20 0.77 5.83
N LEU A 56 -7.54 -0.42 5.30
CA LEU A 56 -6.59 -1.30 4.62
C LEU A 56 -5.93 -0.62 3.42
N LEU A 57 -6.71 0.11 2.61
CA LEU A 57 -6.18 0.88 1.48
C LEU A 57 -5.23 1.98 1.95
N ARG A 58 -5.57 2.69 3.03
CA ARG A 58 -4.72 3.74 3.60
C ARG A 58 -3.40 3.16 4.12
N CYS A 59 -3.46 2.05 4.86
CA CYS A 59 -2.27 1.35 5.34
C CYS A 59 -1.39 0.89 4.17
N ASN A 60 -1.96 0.27 3.13
CA ASN A 60 -1.19 -0.20 1.99
C ASN A 60 -0.48 0.94 1.24
N ARG A 61 -1.16 2.08 1.03
CA ARG A 61 -0.55 3.28 0.45
C ARG A 61 0.59 3.80 1.31
N TYR A 62 0.41 3.87 2.63
CA TYR A 62 1.44 4.29 3.55
C TYR A 62 2.67 3.38 3.49
N TYR A 63 2.49 2.06 3.53
CA TYR A 63 3.59 1.11 3.43
C TYR A 63 4.39 1.27 2.12
N ARG A 64 3.71 1.40 0.98
CA ARG A 64 4.39 1.63 -0.31
C ARG A 64 5.17 2.93 -0.34
N GLN A 65 4.63 3.99 0.27
CA GLN A 65 5.32 5.27 0.36
C GLN A 65 6.58 5.16 1.23
N VAL A 66 6.47 4.55 2.41
CA VAL A 66 7.60 4.36 3.32
C VAL A 66 8.67 3.47 2.69
N ASP A 67 8.28 2.39 2.01
CA ASP A 67 9.21 1.48 1.34
C ASP A 67 10.02 2.20 0.26
N ARG A 68 9.37 3.02 -0.57
CA ARG A 68 10.04 3.87 -1.55
C ARG A 68 11.01 4.86 -0.89
N GLN A 69 10.56 5.56 0.16
CA GLN A 69 11.41 6.51 0.88
C GLN A 69 12.63 5.83 1.50
N LEU A 70 12.45 4.64 2.07
CA LEU A 70 13.54 3.87 2.65
C LEU A 70 14.55 3.45 1.57
N GLY A 71 14.08 2.96 0.42
CA GLY A 71 14.95 2.64 -0.72
C GLY A 71 15.75 3.86 -1.21
N GLU A 72 15.10 5.02 -1.31
CA GLU A 72 15.76 6.28 -1.68
C GLU A 72 16.83 6.70 -0.65
N VAL A 73 16.54 6.60 0.65
CA VAL A 73 17.48 6.91 1.73
C VAL A 73 18.68 5.96 1.72
N VAL A 74 18.44 4.65 1.58
CA VAL A 74 19.50 3.65 1.51
C VAL A 74 20.39 3.91 0.29
N LEU A 75 19.80 4.19 -0.88
CA LEU A 75 20.56 4.50 -2.08
C LEU A 75 21.41 5.77 -1.91
N GLN A 76 20.87 6.81 -1.26
CA GLN A 76 21.62 8.03 -0.94
C GLN A 76 22.77 7.76 0.04
N ALA A 77 22.54 6.92 1.06
CA ALA A 77 23.58 6.54 2.02
C ALA A 77 24.71 5.77 1.33
N VAL A 78 24.39 4.79 0.47
CA VAL A 78 25.38 4.04 -0.32
C VAL A 78 26.16 4.98 -1.23
N ARG A 79 25.49 5.88 -1.97
CA ARG A 79 26.17 6.89 -2.80
C ARG A 79 27.11 7.77 -1.98
N LYS A 80 26.70 8.16 -0.78
CA LYS A 80 27.54 8.95 0.13
C LYS A 80 28.76 8.15 0.57
N VAL A 81 28.62 6.88 0.93
CA VAL A 81 29.75 6.00 1.28
C VAL A 81 30.72 5.90 0.11
N LEU A 82 30.22 5.58 -1.09
CA LEU A 82 31.05 5.44 -2.30
C LEU A 82 31.82 6.72 -2.65
N ARG A 83 31.29 7.91 -2.37
CA ARG A 83 32.02 9.18 -2.57
C ARG A 83 33.28 9.35 -1.72
N HIS A 84 33.44 8.56 -0.65
CA HIS A 84 34.65 8.60 0.17
C HIS A 84 35.75 7.66 -0.34
N TYR A 85 35.43 6.78 -1.29
CA TYR A 85 36.41 5.90 -1.92
C TYR A 85 37.14 6.63 -3.04
N ASP A 86 38.38 6.18 -3.30
CA ASP A 86 39.11 6.63 -4.47
C ASP A 86 38.36 6.22 -5.74
N ALA A 87 38.16 7.19 -6.63
CA ALA A 87 37.30 7.00 -7.79
C ALA A 87 37.94 6.07 -8.84
N VAL A 88 39.28 5.99 -8.89
CA VAL A 88 40.00 5.08 -9.78
C VAL A 88 39.94 3.66 -9.23
N GLU A 89 40.14 3.46 -7.93
CA GLU A 89 39.98 2.15 -7.28
C GLU A 89 38.57 1.57 -7.50
N LEU A 90 37.54 2.41 -7.33
CA LEU A 90 36.15 1.99 -7.56
C LEU A 90 35.90 1.60 -9.03
N THR A 91 36.42 2.38 -9.98
CA THR A 91 36.32 2.07 -11.41
C THR A 91 37.02 0.75 -11.76
N LEU A 92 38.20 0.49 -11.19
CA LEU A 92 38.92 -0.77 -11.41
C LEU A 92 38.20 -1.98 -10.79
N ALA A 93 37.62 -1.81 -9.60
CA ALA A 93 36.80 -2.84 -8.96
C ALA A 93 35.55 -3.17 -9.80
N ALA A 94 34.83 -2.15 -10.25
CA ALA A 94 33.67 -2.32 -11.14
C ALA A 94 34.07 -2.96 -12.49
N THR A 95 35.23 -2.59 -13.04
CA THR A 95 35.78 -3.20 -14.27
C THR A 95 36.05 -4.68 -14.07
N ARG A 96 36.65 -5.08 -12.96
CA ARG A 96 36.93 -6.48 -12.63
C ARG A 96 35.64 -7.32 -12.56
N GLU A 97 34.60 -6.80 -11.90
CA GLU A 97 33.30 -7.49 -11.83
C GLU A 97 32.63 -7.57 -13.20
N ALA A 98 32.68 -6.50 -13.99
CA ALA A 98 32.13 -6.49 -15.35
C ALA A 98 32.84 -7.51 -16.26
N LEU A 99 34.18 -7.56 -16.24
CA LEU A 99 34.96 -8.52 -17.02
C LEU A 99 34.67 -9.98 -16.63
N ALA A 100 34.41 -10.25 -15.35
CA ALA A 100 33.98 -11.58 -14.90
C ALA A 100 32.62 -12.01 -15.52
N LEU A 101 31.72 -11.06 -15.79
CA LEU A 101 30.43 -11.33 -16.43
C LEU A 101 30.54 -11.48 -17.96
N VAL A 102 31.56 -10.87 -18.58
CA VAL A 102 31.75 -10.86 -20.04
C VAL A 102 32.98 -11.65 -20.51
N SER A 103 33.44 -12.63 -19.71
CA SER A 103 34.69 -13.37 -19.94
C SER A 103 34.82 -14.02 -21.33
N ASN A 104 33.71 -14.27 -22.03
CA ASN A 104 33.71 -14.82 -23.39
C ASN A 104 33.85 -13.76 -24.52
N GLN A 105 34.04 -12.48 -24.20
CA GLN A 105 34.19 -11.39 -25.17
C GLN A 105 35.66 -11.05 -25.41
N LYS A 106 36.11 -11.13 -26.66
CA LYS A 106 37.52 -10.87 -27.02
C LYS A 106 37.90 -9.40 -27.05
N GLN A 107 36.95 -8.50 -27.20
CA GLN A 107 37.17 -7.05 -27.29
C GLN A 107 36.17 -6.33 -26.40
N VAL A 108 36.67 -5.46 -25.52
CA VAL A 108 35.85 -4.67 -24.59
C VAL A 108 36.28 -3.21 -24.67
N ILE A 109 35.31 -2.30 -24.62
CA ILE A 109 35.55 -0.85 -24.56
C ILE A 109 35.04 -0.37 -23.19
N LEU A 110 35.93 0.22 -22.40
CA LEU A 110 35.65 0.78 -21.09
C LEU A 110 35.57 2.31 -21.20
N HIS A 111 34.35 2.84 -21.08
CA HIS A 111 34.13 4.28 -21.00
C HIS A 111 34.31 4.77 -19.56
N VAL A 112 35.21 5.72 -19.35
CA VAL A 112 35.49 6.31 -18.03
C VAL A 112 35.29 7.82 -18.04
N GLN A 113 35.27 8.41 -16.85
CA GLN A 113 35.26 9.88 -16.74
C GLN A 113 36.58 10.45 -17.26
N PRO A 114 36.58 11.59 -17.99
CA PRO A 114 37.80 12.16 -18.57
C PRO A 114 38.93 12.37 -17.57
N GLU A 115 38.59 12.72 -16.33
CA GLU A 115 39.54 12.97 -15.25
C GLU A 115 40.22 11.68 -14.76
N GLN A 116 39.61 10.52 -15.01
CA GLN A 116 40.11 9.20 -14.60
C GLN A 116 40.90 8.48 -15.70
N LEU A 117 40.80 8.94 -16.95
CA LEU A 117 41.30 8.23 -18.13
C LEU A 117 42.77 7.81 -17.99
N ALA A 118 43.65 8.73 -17.60
CA ALA A 118 45.08 8.44 -17.47
C ALA A 118 45.35 7.41 -16.35
N ALA A 119 44.76 7.61 -15.17
CA ALA A 119 44.99 6.77 -14.01
C ALA A 119 44.41 5.35 -14.19
N VAL A 120 43.23 5.24 -14.81
CA VAL A 120 42.62 3.93 -15.12
C VAL A 120 43.44 3.20 -16.18
N ARG A 121 43.85 3.88 -17.27
CA ARG A 121 44.63 3.26 -18.35
C ARG A 121 45.95 2.66 -17.86
N GLU A 122 46.62 3.31 -16.91
CA GLU A 122 47.86 2.79 -16.32
C GLU A 122 47.64 1.53 -15.48
N GLN A 123 46.51 1.44 -14.80
CA GLN A 123 46.24 0.38 -13.81
C GLN A 123 45.41 -0.78 -14.39
N VAL A 124 44.64 -0.56 -15.45
CA VAL A 124 43.71 -1.55 -16.02
C VAL A 124 44.43 -2.78 -16.58
N ALA A 125 45.67 -2.61 -17.04
CA ALA A 125 46.50 -3.71 -17.51
C ALA A 125 46.78 -4.76 -16.41
N ARG A 126 46.74 -4.36 -15.13
CA ARG A 126 46.84 -5.29 -14.00
C ARG A 126 45.57 -6.12 -13.83
N VAL A 127 44.41 -5.51 -14.06
CA VAL A 127 43.12 -6.19 -14.00
C VAL A 127 42.98 -7.19 -15.15
N LEU A 128 43.40 -6.82 -16.37
CA LEU A 128 43.32 -7.69 -17.55
C LEU A 128 44.11 -9.00 -17.42
N LYS A 129 45.22 -9.00 -16.64
CA LYS A 129 46.01 -10.21 -16.38
C LYS A 129 45.20 -11.32 -15.71
N ASP A 130 44.18 -10.95 -14.94
CA ASP A 130 43.31 -11.90 -14.25
C ASP A 130 42.21 -12.46 -15.17
N PHE A 131 42.08 -11.95 -16.40
CA PHE A 131 41.07 -12.33 -17.40
C PHE A 131 41.70 -12.60 -18.79
N PRO A 132 42.45 -13.69 -18.95
CA PRO A 132 43.20 -13.98 -20.19
C PRO A 132 42.33 -14.23 -21.43
N GLU A 133 41.05 -14.50 -21.21
CA GLU A 133 40.03 -14.75 -22.24
C GLU A 133 39.51 -13.46 -22.90
N VAL A 134 39.75 -12.30 -22.27
CA VAL A 134 39.52 -10.97 -22.85
C VAL A 134 40.79 -10.53 -23.58
N GLY A 135 40.77 -10.62 -24.91
CA GLY A 135 41.94 -10.37 -25.74
C GLY A 135 42.38 -8.91 -25.83
N TYR A 136 41.45 -7.95 -25.71
CA TYR A 136 41.74 -6.52 -25.83
C TYR A 136 40.74 -5.68 -25.04
N LEU A 137 41.26 -4.69 -24.31
CA LEU A 137 40.49 -3.71 -23.55
C LEU A 137 40.95 -2.30 -23.93
N GLU A 138 40.05 -1.52 -24.53
CA GLU A 138 40.27 -0.11 -24.82
C GLU A 138 39.65 0.74 -23.71
N VAL A 139 40.38 1.76 -23.23
CA VAL A 139 39.85 2.72 -22.26
C VAL A 139 39.70 4.07 -22.94
N VAL A 140 38.47 4.58 -22.95
CA VAL A 140 38.06 5.82 -23.64
C VAL A 140 37.36 6.79 -22.69
#